data_AF-A0A7G9QT21-F1
#
_entry.id   AF-A0A7G9QT21-F1
#
_cell.length_a   1.000
_cell.length_b   1.000
_cell.length_c   1.000
_cell.angle_alpha   90.00
_cell.angle_beta   90.00
_cell.angle_gamma   90.00
#
_symmetry.space_group_name_H-M   'P 1'
#
loop_
_entity.id
_entity.type
_entity.pdbx_description
1 polymer ?
#
loop_
_entity_poly.entity_id
_entity_poly.type
_entity_poly.pdbx_seq_one_letter_code
_entity_poly.pdbx_strand_id
1 'polypeptide(L)'
;MNELDEKITEQWEAGELGTSAESVRVAKGASEALDQAASMKLVTMRLPIPLIDALKAIASHHGIAYQPMVRDLLVRFAESEFKAIMRDQADRLSRMAQEDATVPVQSFIDNERVAACG
;
A
#
# COMPACT_ATOMS: atom_id res chain seq x y z
N MET A 1 -23.30 -19.99 -14.02
CA MET A 1 -22.06 -20.13 -13.23
C MET A 1 -21.92 -21.63 -12.96
N ASN A 2 -20.84 -22.26 -13.43
CA ASN A 2 -20.74 -23.72 -13.48
C ASN A 2 -20.21 -24.20 -12.11
N GLU A 3 -20.98 -25.03 -11.39
CA GLU A 3 -20.60 -25.58 -10.05
C GLU A 3 -19.21 -26.25 -10.01
N LEU A 4 -18.71 -26.67 -11.19
CA LEU A 4 -17.38 -27.25 -11.37
C LEU A 4 -16.22 -26.27 -11.07
N ASP A 5 -16.38 -24.96 -11.34
CA ASP A 5 -15.32 -23.97 -11.09
C ASP A 5 -15.16 -23.64 -9.60
N GLU A 6 -16.27 -23.66 -8.85
CA GLU A 6 -16.29 -23.29 -7.44
C GLU A 6 -15.61 -24.35 -6.58
N LYS A 7 -15.93 -25.63 -6.82
CA LYS A 7 -15.29 -26.75 -6.12
C LYS A 7 -13.80 -26.86 -6.41
N ILE A 8 -13.38 -26.62 -7.65
CA ILE A 8 -11.94 -26.59 -8.00
C ILE A 8 -11.25 -25.44 -7.26
N THR A 9 -11.88 -24.26 -7.24
CA THR A 9 -11.35 -23.08 -6.53
C THR A 9 -11.21 -23.35 -5.03
N GLU A 10 -12.21 -23.97 -4.40
CA GLU A 10 -12.15 -24.36 -2.99
C GLU A 10 -11.01 -25.34 -2.68
N GLN A 11 -10.76 -26.32 -3.56
CA GLN A 11 -9.66 -27.29 -3.38
C GLN A 11 -8.28 -26.65 -3.50
N TRP A 12 -8.12 -25.63 -4.34
CA TRP A 12 -6.91 -24.81 -4.40
C TRP A 12 -6.74 -23.93 -3.17
N GLU A 13 -7.81 -23.32 -2.68
CA GLU A 13 -7.80 -22.46 -1.48
C GLU A 13 -7.55 -23.26 -0.19
N ALA A 14 -8.08 -24.49 -0.11
CA ALA A 14 -7.80 -25.42 0.99
C ALA A 14 -6.38 -26.03 0.92
N GLY A 15 -5.66 -25.81 -0.19
CA GLY A 15 -4.35 -26.39 -0.44
C GLY A 15 -4.39 -27.90 -0.65
N GLU A 16 -5.54 -28.50 -0.96
CA GLU A 16 -5.65 -29.93 -1.30
C GLU A 16 -4.97 -30.22 -2.64
N LEU A 17 -4.94 -29.23 -3.55
CA LEU A 17 -4.24 -29.29 -4.83
C LEU A 17 -2.93 -28.51 -4.76
N GLY A 18 -1.86 -29.07 -5.33
CA GLY A 18 -0.56 -28.39 -5.51
C GLY A 18 0.37 -28.35 -4.30
N THR A 19 -0.06 -28.82 -3.13
CA THR A 19 0.80 -28.91 -1.92
C THR A 19 1.40 -30.29 -1.68
N SER A 20 1.01 -31.30 -2.46
CA SER A 20 1.53 -32.66 -2.28
C SER A 20 3.01 -32.73 -2.61
N ALA A 21 3.79 -33.35 -1.72
CA ALA A 21 5.24 -33.48 -1.89
C ALA A 21 5.63 -34.23 -3.18
N GLU A 22 4.73 -35.08 -3.69
CA GLU A 22 4.91 -35.85 -4.93
C GLU A 22 4.75 -35.00 -6.20
N SER A 23 4.00 -33.90 -6.12
CA SER A 23 3.74 -33.00 -7.27
C SER A 23 4.60 -31.73 -7.26
N VAL A 24 5.39 -31.50 -6.20
CA VAL A 24 6.25 -30.33 -6.04
C VAL A 24 7.65 -30.56 -6.63
N ARG A 25 8.05 -29.68 -7.56
CA ARG A 25 9.42 -29.54 -8.06
C ARG A 25 9.81 -28.06 -7.99
N VAL A 26 10.97 -27.75 -7.42
CA VAL A 26 11.50 -26.38 -7.40
C VAL A 26 11.93 -26.00 -8.81
N ALA A 27 11.21 -25.07 -9.44
CA ALA A 27 11.62 -24.47 -10.70
C ALA A 27 12.81 -23.53 -10.44
N LYS A 28 13.99 -23.84 -11.00
CA LYS A 28 15.17 -22.98 -10.87
C LYS A 28 15.01 -21.73 -11.73
N GLY A 29 15.03 -20.55 -11.13
CA GLY A 29 15.14 -19.24 -11.80
C GLY A 29 13.91 -18.76 -12.57
N ALA A 30 12.90 -19.60 -12.79
CA ALA A 30 11.69 -19.22 -13.52
C ALA A 30 10.77 -18.28 -12.70
N SER A 31 10.75 -18.44 -11.38
CA SER A 31 9.88 -17.64 -10.50
C SER A 31 10.39 -16.20 -10.38
N GLU A 32 11.69 -15.98 -10.16
CA GLU A 32 12.21 -14.61 -10.02
C GLU A 32 12.18 -13.84 -11.34
N ALA A 33 12.45 -14.50 -12.47
CA ALA A 33 12.37 -13.87 -13.78
C ALA A 33 10.94 -13.45 -14.14
N LEU A 34 9.95 -14.27 -13.80
CA LEU A 34 8.53 -13.96 -13.99
C LEU A 34 8.08 -12.80 -13.11
N ASP A 35 8.45 -12.83 -11.82
CA ASP A 35 8.17 -11.77 -10.86
C ASP A 35 8.77 -10.43 -11.31
N GLN A 36 10.03 -10.43 -11.77
CA GLN A 36 10.68 -9.23 -12.33
C GLN A 36 9.97 -8.74 -13.60
N ALA A 37 9.66 -9.63 -14.53
CA ALA A 37 8.95 -9.26 -15.76
C ALA A 37 7.57 -8.65 -15.47
N ALA A 38 6.88 -9.15 -14.44
CA ALA A 38 5.59 -8.62 -14.00
C ALA A 38 5.71 -7.41 -13.05
N SER A 39 6.92 -7.04 -12.63
CA SER A 39 7.16 -6.06 -11.55
C SER A 39 6.35 -6.36 -10.28
N MET A 40 6.16 -7.65 -9.99
CA MET A 40 5.41 -8.13 -8.84
C MET A 40 6.33 -8.89 -7.90
N LYS A 41 6.07 -8.79 -6.60
CA LYS A 41 6.73 -9.60 -5.58
C LYS A 41 5.68 -10.43 -4.86
N LEU A 42 5.93 -11.71 -4.67
CA LEU A 42 5.09 -12.53 -3.80
C LEU A 42 5.20 -12.02 -2.36
N VAL A 43 4.07 -11.65 -1.76
CA VAL A 43 3.97 -11.26 -0.36
C VAL A 43 3.06 -12.23 0.36
N THR A 44 3.58 -12.85 1.41
CA THR A 44 2.81 -13.71 2.31
C THR A 44 2.41 -12.90 3.53
N MET A 45 1.11 -12.70 3.73
CA MET A 45 0.55 -12.06 4.92
C MET A 45 -0.62 -12.88 5.46
N ARG A 46 -0.83 -12.83 6.78
CA ARG A 46 -2.01 -13.42 7.43
C ARG A 46 -3.08 -12.35 7.56
N LEU A 47 -4.30 -12.67 7.13
CA LEU A 47 -5.49 -11.83 7.31
C LEU A 47 -6.50 -12.56 8.20
N PRO A 48 -7.32 -11.85 9.00
CA PRO A 48 -8.44 -12.45 9.71
C PRO A 48 -9.41 -13.12 8.74
N ILE A 49 -9.88 -14.33 9.06
CA ILE A 49 -10.85 -15.08 8.23
C ILE A 49 -12.10 -14.23 7.90
N PRO A 50 -12.73 -13.54 8.87
CA PRO A 50 -13.93 -12.74 8.57
C PRO A 50 -13.70 -11.62 7.55
N LEU A 51 -12.48 -11.09 7.50
CA LEU A 51 -12.11 -10.07 6.52
C LEU A 51 -11.99 -10.68 5.12
N ILE A 52 -11.39 -11.87 5.00
CA ILE A 52 -11.27 -12.58 3.73
C ILE A 52 -12.66 -12.87 3.16
N ASP A 53 -13.56 -13.38 4.00
CA ASP A 53 -14.93 -13.71 3.59
C ASP A 53 -15.70 -12.48 3.12
N ALA A 54 -15.61 -11.38 3.86
CA ALA A 54 -16.22 -10.11 3.48
C ALA A 54 -15.69 -9.59 2.13
N LEU A 55 -14.37 -9.65 1.92
CA LEU A 55 -13.77 -9.22 0.66
C LEU A 55 -14.17 -10.13 -0.51
N LYS A 56 -14.27 -11.46 -0.29
CA LYS A 56 -14.78 -12.39 -1.31
C LYS A 56 -16.22 -12.07 -1.68
N ALA A 57 -17.09 -11.80 -0.71
CA ALA A 57 -18.48 -11.41 -0.96
C ALA A 57 -18.60 -10.11 -1.77
N ILE A 58 -17.79 -9.10 -1.45
CA ILE A 58 -17.72 -7.83 -2.19
C ILE A 58 -17.27 -8.09 -3.63
N ALA A 59 -16.22 -8.90 -3.83
CA ALA A 59 -15.71 -9.23 -5.16
C ALA A 59 -16.78 -9.92 -6.02
N SER A 60 -17.49 -10.90 -5.45
CA SER A 60 -18.61 -11.59 -6.10
C SER A 60 -19.73 -10.64 -6.50
N HIS A 61 -20.11 -9.70 -5.63
CA HIS A 61 -21.11 -8.68 -5.94
C HIS A 61 -20.70 -7.80 -7.14
N HIS A 62 -19.41 -7.45 -7.23
CA HIS A 62 -18.87 -6.66 -8.34
C HIS A 62 -18.53 -7.48 -9.59
N GLY A 63 -18.67 -8.82 -9.55
CA GLY A 63 -18.34 -9.70 -10.67
C GLY A 63 -16.85 -9.75 -10.99
N ILE A 64 -15.99 -9.49 -10.01
CA ILE A 64 -14.51 -9.49 -10.15
C ILE A 64 -13.90 -10.52 -9.20
N ALA A 65 -12.72 -11.03 -9.54
CA ALA A 65 -12.02 -11.96 -8.66
C ALA A 65 -11.43 -11.24 -7.43
N TYR A 66 -11.42 -11.94 -6.30
CA TYR A 66 -10.94 -11.41 -5.02
C TYR A 66 -9.48 -10.92 -5.07
N GLN A 67 -8.56 -11.73 -5.62
CA GLN A 67 -7.14 -11.39 -5.66
C GLN A 67 -6.83 -10.10 -6.45
N PRO A 68 -7.32 -9.90 -7.69
CA PRO A 68 -7.12 -8.65 -8.41
C PRO A 68 -7.82 -7.47 -7.74
N MET A 69 -8.99 -7.67 -7.12
CA MET A 69 -9.66 -6.62 -6.36
C MET A 69 -8.82 -6.15 -5.16
N VAL A 70 -8.26 -7.07 -4.38
CA VAL A 70 -7.42 -6.73 -3.22
C VAL A 70 -6.14 -6.02 -3.67
N ARG A 71 -5.56 -6.44 -4.80
CA ARG A 71 -4.42 -5.74 -5.39
C ARG A 71 -4.76 -4.29 -5.71
N ASP A 72 -5.87 -4.04 -6.39
CA ASP A 72 -6.34 -2.68 -6.71
C ASP A 72 -6.59 -1.87 -5.43
N LEU A 73 -7.24 -2.47 -4.44
CA LEU A 73 -7.52 -1.84 -3.15
C LEU A 73 -6.24 -1.36 -2.46
N LEU A 74 -5.21 -2.22 -2.40
CA LEU A 74 -3.93 -1.88 -1.76
C LEU A 74 -3.18 -0.78 -2.51
N VAL A 75 -3.22 -0.79 -3.84
CA VAL A 75 -2.63 0.28 -4.66
C VAL A 75 -3.32 1.61 -4.39
N ARG A 76 -4.65 1.63 -4.43
CA ARG A 76 -5.45 2.85 -4.20
C ARG A 76 -5.26 3.39 -2.80
N PHE A 77 -5.19 2.51 -1.81
CA PHE A 77 -4.89 2.89 -0.43
C PHE A 77 -3.51 3.54 -0.32
N ALA A 78 -2.47 2.91 -0.87
CA ALA A 78 -1.12 3.47 -0.82
C ALA A 78 -1.07 4.86 -1.50
N GLU A 79 -1.67 5.01 -2.67
CA GLU A 79 -1.74 6.30 -3.36
C GLU A 79 -2.47 7.37 -2.56
N SER A 80 -3.59 7.03 -1.89
CA SER A 80 -4.33 7.99 -1.07
C SER A 80 -3.54 8.41 0.16
N GLU A 81 -2.88 7.46 0.84
CA GLU A 81 -2.06 7.75 2.01
C GLU A 81 -0.84 8.61 1.66
N PHE A 82 -0.15 8.31 0.56
CA PHE A 82 0.95 9.16 0.10
C PHE A 82 0.49 10.59 -0.18
N LYS A 83 -0.65 10.77 -0.85
CA LYS A 83 -1.22 12.10 -1.10
C LYS A 83 -1.55 12.82 0.21
N ALA A 84 -2.10 12.13 1.20
CA ALA A 84 -2.41 12.71 2.50
C ALA A 84 -1.14 13.15 3.25
N ILE A 85 -0.11 12.29 3.29
CA ILE A 85 1.18 12.59 3.93
C ILE A 85 1.84 13.80 3.28
N MET A 86 1.87 13.87 1.94
CA MET A 86 2.48 15.00 1.23
C MET A 86 1.75 16.32 1.51
N ARG A 87 0.42 16.30 1.63
CA ARG A 87 -0.37 17.48 2.01
C ARG A 87 -0.04 17.95 3.41
N ASP A 88 0.01 17.04 4.39
CA ASP A 88 0.38 17.38 5.77
C ASP A 88 1.78 18.00 5.86
N GLN A 89 2.74 17.45 5.09
CA GLN A 89 4.10 18.00 5.03
C GLN A 89 4.13 19.40 4.39
N ALA A 90 3.40 19.62 3.29
CA ALA A 90 3.31 20.93 2.65
C ALA A 90 2.67 21.97 3.58
N ASP A 91 1.60 21.60 4.28
CA ASP A 91 0.93 22.47 5.24
C ASP A 91 1.87 22.81 6.39
N ARG A 92 2.63 21.84 6.93
CA ARG A 92 3.62 22.08 7.98
C ARG A 92 4.72 23.05 7.54
N LEU A 93 5.29 22.84 6.35
CA LEU A 93 6.31 23.76 5.81
C LEU A 93 5.75 25.16 5.61
N SER A 94 4.51 25.29 5.13
CA SER A 94 3.88 26.60 4.96
C SER A 94 3.66 27.33 6.29
N ARG A 95 3.29 26.59 7.35
CA ARG A 95 3.14 27.15 8.72
C ARG A 95 4.48 27.60 9.29
N MET A 96 5.52 26.79 9.17
CA MET A 96 6.87 27.16 9.61
C MET A 96 7.36 28.41 8.86
N ALA A 97 7.16 28.48 7.55
CA ALA A 97 7.52 29.64 6.75
C ALA A 97 6.70 30.90 7.12
N GLN A 98 5.42 30.74 7.47
CA GLN A 98 4.61 31.85 7.98
C GLN A 98 5.09 32.33 9.36
N GLU A 99 5.42 31.41 10.25
CA GLU A 99 5.96 31.72 11.59
C GLU A 99 7.29 32.48 11.48
N ASP A 100 8.21 32.03 10.62
CA ASP A 100 9.48 32.71 10.32
C ASP A 100 9.27 34.09 9.66
N ALA A 101 8.24 34.24 8.81
CA ALA A 101 7.89 35.52 8.18
C ALA A 101 7.24 36.53 9.14
N THR A 102 6.70 36.09 10.29
CA THR A 102 6.13 36.97 11.32
C THR A 102 7.15 37.57 12.28
N VAL A 103 8.44 37.24 12.19
CA VAL A 103 9.47 37.91 13.00
C VAL A 103 9.46 39.40 12.61
N PRO A 104 9.07 40.31 13.52
CA PRO A 104 8.90 41.71 13.16
C PRO A 104 10.25 42.28 12.72
N VAL A 105 10.31 42.90 11.54
CA VAL A 105 11.48 43.63 11.03
C VAL A 105 12.06 44.58 12.10
N GLN A 106 11.20 45.12 12.97
CA GLN A 106 11.60 45.96 14.09
C GLN A 106 12.61 45.27 15.04
N SER A 107 12.41 43.98 15.33
CA SER A 107 13.33 43.21 16.20
C SER A 107 14.73 43.00 15.58
N PHE A 108 14.83 42.97 14.24
CA PHE A 108 16.11 42.97 13.55
C PHE A 108 16.82 44.33 13.62
N ILE A 109 16.09 45.42 13.38
CA ILE A 109 16.61 46.80 13.49
C ILE A 109 17.09 47.09 14.92
N ASP A 110 16.36 46.61 15.92
CA ASP A 110 16.69 46.83 17.33
C ASP A 110 17.97 46.06 17.73
N ASN A 111 18.16 44.83 17.25
CA ASN A 111 19.38 44.04 17.49
C ASN A 111 20.63 44.65 16.83
N GLU A 112 20.53 45.16 15.60
CA GLU A 112 21.66 45.83 14.93
C GLU A 112 22.06 47.14 15.63
N ARG A 113 21.08 47.88 16.17
CA ARG A 113 21.34 49.09 16.95
C ARG A 113 22.05 48.81 18.27
N VAL A 114 21.70 47.71 18.94
CA VAL A 114 22.39 47.29 20.17
C VAL A 114 23.83 46.86 19.87
N ALA A 115 24.06 46.15 18.76
CA ALA A 115 25.40 45.74 18.34
C ALA A 115 26.31 46.91 17.90
N ALA A 116 25.74 47.98 17.36
CA ALA A 116 26.49 49.17 16.93
C ALA A 116 26.81 50.16 18.07
N CYS A 117 26.21 50.00 19.25
CA CYS A 117 26.37 50.90 20.39
C CYS A 117 27.24 50.33 21.53
N GLY A 118 27.90 49.18 21.34
CA GLY A 118 28.88 48.60 22.27
C GLY A 118 30.29 48.62 21.69
#